data_AF-A0A090R370-F1
#
_entry.id   AF-A0A090R370-F1
#
_cell.length_a   1.000
_cell.length_b   1.000
_cell.length_c   1.000
_cell.angle_alpha   90.00
_cell.angle_beta   90.00
_cell.angle_gamma   90.00
#
_symmetry.space_group_name_H-M   'P 1'
#
loop_
_entity.id
_entity.type
_entity.pdbx_description
1 polymer ?
#
loop_
_entity_poly.entity_id
_entity_poly.type
_entity_poly.pdbx_seq_one_letter_code
_entity_poly.pdbx_strand_id
1 'polypeptide(L)'
;MPTVKTYAEQEDWNVTSPTFEQHQKNARGNSIITEMFTRYFRFPNTFDNMLYLSQVQQALAIKTASEFWRAHKAHCRGILYWQLNDCWPVSSWSSIEYTGRWKQLHYHAKRFFAPQLATFIDDNARSACMRSTINTTAYRHKAKSCRSAGTAT
;
A
#
# COMPACT_ATOMS: atom_id res chain seq x y z
N MET A 1 -1.40 -6.80 18.21
CA MET A 1 -2.84 -6.61 17.88
C MET A 1 -3.53 -5.62 18.84
N PRO A 2 -3.07 -4.37 19.02
CA PRO A 2 -3.63 -3.52 20.07
C PRO A 2 -5.10 -3.12 19.81
N THR A 3 -5.44 -2.69 18.60
CA THR A 3 -6.80 -2.20 18.28
C THR A 3 -7.85 -3.32 18.21
N VAL A 4 -7.50 -4.53 17.75
CA VAL A 4 -8.45 -5.66 17.71
C VAL A 4 -8.90 -6.06 19.12
N LYS A 5 -7.95 -6.07 20.07
CA LYS A 5 -8.21 -6.40 21.47
C LYS A 5 -9.16 -5.42 22.18
N THR A 6 -9.49 -4.27 21.58
CA THR A 6 -10.42 -3.31 22.18
C THR A 6 -11.87 -3.58 21.83
N TYR A 7 -12.16 -4.45 20.86
CA TYR A 7 -13.54 -4.70 20.39
C TYR A 7 -13.86 -6.18 20.16
N ALA A 8 -12.87 -7.08 20.13
CA ALA A 8 -13.08 -8.50 19.92
C ALA A 8 -12.35 -9.34 20.98
N GLU A 9 -13.10 -10.21 21.63
CA GLU A 9 -12.58 -11.24 22.53
C GLU A 9 -11.74 -12.26 21.76
N GLN A 10 -10.86 -12.98 22.46
CA GLN A 10 -9.93 -13.91 21.82
C GLN A 10 -10.63 -15.07 21.09
N GLU A 11 -11.80 -15.48 21.57
CA GLU A 11 -12.64 -16.51 20.93
C GLU A 11 -13.17 -16.05 19.56
N ASP A 12 -13.30 -14.74 19.36
CA ASP A 12 -13.79 -14.11 18.14
C ASP A 12 -12.68 -13.76 17.15
N TRP A 13 -11.43 -14.18 17.39
CA TRP A 13 -10.28 -13.93 16.50
C TRP A 13 -10.33 -14.80 15.23
N ASN A 14 -11.35 -14.54 14.44
CA ASN A 14 -11.61 -15.13 13.14
C ASN A 14 -12.23 -14.04 12.25
N VAL A 15 -11.73 -13.89 11.02
CA VAL A 15 -12.23 -12.87 10.08
C VAL A 15 -13.70 -13.07 9.69
N THR A 16 -14.26 -14.27 9.90
CA THR A 16 -15.68 -14.60 9.67
C THR A 16 -16.48 -14.70 10.97
N SER A 17 -15.95 -14.28 12.12
CA SER A 17 -16.75 -14.22 13.35
C SER A 17 -17.79 -13.10 13.23
N PRO A 18 -18.98 -13.24 13.87
CA PRO A 18 -19.99 -12.19 13.86
C PRO A 18 -19.44 -10.83 14.30
N THR A 19 -18.59 -10.83 15.32
CA THR A 19 -17.92 -9.63 15.83
C THR A 19 -17.03 -9.00 14.75
N PHE A 20 -16.21 -9.76 14.03
CA PHE A 20 -15.37 -9.21 12.96
C PHE A 20 -16.15 -8.76 11.73
N GLU A 21 -17.20 -9.49 11.35
CA GLU A 21 -18.06 -9.12 10.22
C GLU A 21 -18.81 -7.82 10.49
N GLN A 22 -19.27 -7.58 11.73
CA GLN A 22 -19.85 -6.30 12.11
C GLN A 22 -18.86 -5.14 11.97
N HIS A 23 -17.56 -5.39 12.11
CA HIS A 23 -16.49 -4.42 11.90
C HIS A 23 -15.91 -4.47 10.47
N GLN A 24 -16.58 -5.14 9.53
CA GLN A 24 -16.31 -5.10 8.09
C GLN A 24 -17.54 -4.53 7.37
N LYS A 25 -17.44 -3.28 6.91
CA LYS A 25 -18.58 -2.60 6.27
C LYS A 25 -18.60 -2.71 4.76
N ASN A 26 -17.57 -3.29 4.15
CA ASN A 26 -17.60 -3.66 2.74
C ASN A 26 -18.12 -5.08 2.57
N ALA A 27 -19.20 -5.26 1.81
CA ALA A 27 -19.82 -6.56 1.53
C ALA A 27 -18.83 -7.61 0.95
N ARG A 28 -17.79 -7.16 0.24
CA ARG A 28 -16.75 -8.01 -0.35
C ARG A 28 -15.39 -7.85 0.33
N GLY A 29 -15.30 -7.16 1.46
CA GLY A 29 -14.02 -6.77 2.06
C GLY A 29 -13.13 -7.99 2.36
N ASN A 30 -13.65 -8.95 3.11
CA ASN A 30 -12.89 -10.13 3.53
C ASN A 30 -12.58 -11.05 2.34
N SER A 31 -13.50 -11.22 1.39
CA SER A 31 -13.25 -12.06 0.21
C SER A 31 -12.16 -11.50 -0.69
N ILE A 32 -12.13 -10.17 -0.90
CA ILE A 32 -11.06 -9.52 -1.68
C ILE A 32 -9.71 -9.65 -0.98
N ILE A 33 -9.66 -9.48 0.35
CA ILE A 33 -8.41 -9.63 1.11
C ILE A 33 -7.87 -11.06 0.96
N THR A 34 -8.73 -12.06 1.18
CA THR A 34 -8.39 -13.48 1.07
C THR A 34 -7.97 -13.87 -0.34
N GLU A 35 -8.66 -13.37 -1.37
CA GLU A 35 -8.32 -13.60 -2.77
C GLU A 35 -6.93 -13.04 -3.11
N MET A 36 -6.57 -11.88 -2.60
CA MET A 36 -5.26 -11.29 -2.86
C MET A 36 -4.14 -12.04 -2.12
N PHE A 37 -4.42 -12.66 -0.97
CA PHE A 37 -3.47 -13.57 -0.33
C PHE A 37 -3.12 -14.72 -1.24
N THR A 38 -4.10 -15.39 -1.86
CA THR A 38 -3.84 -16.55 -2.72
C THR A 38 -3.11 -16.19 -4.01
N ARG A 39 -3.24 -14.93 -4.48
CA ARG A 39 -2.56 -14.46 -5.70
C ARG A 39 -1.08 -14.14 -5.48
N TYR A 40 -0.73 -13.52 -4.34
CA TYR A 40 0.59 -12.90 -4.17
C TYR A 40 1.40 -13.39 -2.97
N PHE A 41 0.79 -14.13 -2.04
CA PHE A 41 1.42 -14.55 -0.80
C PHE A 41 1.16 -16.02 -0.50
N ARG A 42 1.93 -16.58 0.45
CA ARG A 42 1.55 -17.84 1.07
C ARG A 42 0.37 -17.58 1.99
N PHE A 43 -0.62 -18.47 1.95
CA PHE A 43 -1.82 -18.30 2.76
C PHE A 43 -1.47 -18.29 4.26
N PRO A 44 -1.92 -17.27 5.02
CA PRO A 44 -1.62 -17.16 6.44
C PRO A 44 -2.37 -18.23 7.25
N ASN A 45 -1.65 -18.82 8.20
CA ASN A 45 -2.07 -19.96 9.01
C ASN A 45 -2.55 -19.59 10.43
N THR A 46 -2.42 -18.33 10.82
CA THR A 46 -2.98 -17.80 12.08
C THR A 46 -3.69 -16.48 11.83
N PHE A 47 -4.59 -16.11 12.74
CA PHE A 47 -5.31 -14.85 12.69
C PHE A 47 -4.38 -13.63 12.76
N ASP A 48 -3.37 -13.69 13.63
CA ASP A 48 -2.33 -12.64 13.72
C ASP A 48 -1.58 -12.46 12.41
N ASN A 49 -1.22 -13.58 11.75
CA ASN A 49 -0.55 -13.57 10.46
C ASN A 49 -1.47 -13.01 9.36
N MET A 50 -2.78 -13.34 9.38
CA MET A 50 -3.76 -12.77 8.46
C MET A 50 -3.80 -11.25 8.56
N LEU A 51 -3.86 -10.70 9.78
CA LEU A 51 -3.94 -9.26 9.98
C LEU A 51 -2.62 -8.54 9.69
N TYR A 52 -1.48 -9.15 9.98
CA TYR A 52 -0.19 -8.61 9.55
C TYR A 52 -0.10 -8.57 8.02
N LEU A 53 -0.43 -9.69 7.37
CA LEU A 53 -0.29 -9.84 5.94
C LEU A 53 -1.29 -8.97 5.16
N SER A 54 -2.50 -8.74 5.69
CA SER A 54 -3.47 -7.80 5.09
C SER A 54 -2.90 -6.38 5.01
N GLN A 55 -2.20 -5.93 6.06
CA GLN A 55 -1.54 -4.62 6.06
C GLN A 55 -0.35 -4.57 5.10
N VAL A 56 0.44 -5.64 5.01
CA VAL A 56 1.57 -5.73 4.06
C VAL A 56 1.05 -5.68 2.62
N GLN A 57 0.03 -6.47 2.31
CA GLN A 57 -0.63 -6.49 1.01
C GLN A 57 -1.16 -5.11 0.62
N GLN A 58 -1.88 -4.43 1.51
CA GLN A 58 -2.37 -3.08 1.29
C GLN A 58 -1.22 -2.10 1.02
N ALA A 59 -0.16 -2.14 1.84
CA ALA A 59 0.98 -1.26 1.72
C ALA A 59 1.72 -1.45 0.39
N LEU A 60 1.91 -2.70 -0.05
CA LEU A 60 2.57 -3.01 -1.31
C LEU A 60 1.73 -2.59 -2.51
N ALA A 61 0.42 -2.82 -2.50
CA ALA A 61 -0.46 -2.41 -3.59
C ALA A 61 -0.43 -0.89 -3.81
N ILE A 62 -0.60 -0.10 -2.74
CA ILE A 62 -0.60 1.37 -2.83
C ILE A 62 0.81 1.90 -3.14
N LYS A 63 1.86 1.30 -2.59
CA LYS A 63 3.25 1.63 -2.94
C LYS A 63 3.47 1.48 -4.44
N THR A 64 3.17 0.30 -5.00
CA THR A 64 3.42 0.00 -6.41
C THR A 64 2.68 0.98 -7.33
N ALA A 65 1.40 1.24 -7.05
CA ALA A 65 0.62 2.20 -7.83
C ALA A 65 1.18 3.63 -7.69
N SER A 66 1.54 4.04 -6.47
CA SER A 66 2.07 5.39 -6.21
C SER A 66 3.42 5.61 -6.87
N GLU A 67 4.33 4.65 -6.78
CA GLU A 67 5.63 4.69 -7.45
C GLU A 67 5.48 4.75 -8.97
N PHE A 68 4.57 3.95 -9.54
CA PHE A 68 4.26 3.99 -10.97
C PHE A 68 3.79 5.38 -11.41
N TRP A 69 2.78 5.96 -10.75
CA TRP A 69 2.27 7.27 -11.13
C TRP A 69 3.27 8.40 -10.91
N ARG A 70 4.11 8.33 -9.87
CA ARG A 70 5.20 9.29 -9.67
C ARG A 70 6.23 9.22 -10.80
N ALA A 71 6.55 8.03 -11.30
CA ALA A 71 7.42 7.86 -12.47
C ALA A 71 6.80 8.41 -13.76
N HIS A 72 5.47 8.43 -13.86
CA HIS A 72 4.71 8.92 -15.00
C HIS A 72 4.19 10.36 -14.81
N LYS A 73 5.02 11.23 -14.20
CA LYS A 73 4.64 12.62 -13.87
C LYS A 73 4.19 13.50 -15.06
N ALA A 74 4.49 13.08 -16.29
CA ALA A 74 4.04 13.75 -17.49
C ALA A 74 2.52 13.64 -17.67
N HIS A 75 1.92 12.55 -17.17
CA HIS A 75 0.50 12.25 -17.29
C HIS A 75 -0.23 12.38 -15.94
N CYS A 76 0.40 11.96 -14.83
CA CYS A 76 -0.20 12.02 -13.50
C CYS A 76 0.48 13.09 -12.65
N ARG A 77 -0.28 14.06 -12.11
CA ARG A 77 0.27 15.22 -11.37
C ARG A 77 -0.06 15.22 -9.87
N GLY A 78 -0.79 14.22 -9.39
CA GLY A 78 -1.20 14.12 -8.00
C GLY A 78 -1.76 12.75 -7.69
N ILE A 79 -1.56 12.29 -6.45
CA ILE A 79 -1.98 10.98 -5.98
C ILE A 79 -2.61 11.18 -4.61
N LEU A 80 -3.88 10.80 -4.48
CA LEU A 80 -4.59 10.75 -3.21
C LEU A 80 -5.04 9.30 -3.02
N TYR A 81 -4.45 8.61 -2.05
CA TYR A 81 -4.91 7.26 -1.72
C TYR A 81 -6.11 7.34 -0.78
N TRP A 82 -7.08 6.47 -1.00
CA TRP A 82 -8.20 6.27 -0.09
C TRP A 82 -7.82 5.18 0.92
N GLN A 83 -7.85 5.41 2.24
CA GLN A 83 -8.16 6.64 2.99
C GLN A 83 -7.08 6.92 4.03
N LEU A 84 -7.10 8.10 4.65
CA LEU A 84 -6.09 8.47 5.65
C LEU A 84 -6.31 7.76 6.99
N ASN A 85 -7.47 7.97 7.61
CA ASN A 85 -7.79 7.59 8.98
C ASN A 85 -9.14 6.85 9.11
N ASP A 86 -9.46 6.41 10.33
CA ASP A 86 -10.75 5.80 10.71
C ASP A 86 -11.52 6.64 11.72
N CYS A 87 -12.85 6.51 11.72
CA CYS A 87 -13.75 7.14 12.70
C CYS A 87 -14.12 6.22 13.88
N TRP A 88 -13.81 4.92 13.78
CA TRP A 88 -14.06 3.88 14.80
C TRP A 88 -13.20 2.64 14.50
N PRO A 89 -13.00 1.68 15.44
CA PRO A 89 -12.26 0.45 15.17
C PRO A 89 -12.93 -0.35 14.06
N VAL A 90 -12.30 -0.49 12.89
CA VAL A 90 -12.95 -1.11 11.72
C VAL A 90 -11.93 -1.67 10.75
N SER A 91 -12.34 -2.66 9.95
CA SER A 91 -11.62 -3.09 8.76
C SER A 91 -11.86 -2.09 7.64
N SER A 92 -10.86 -1.26 7.35
CA SER A 92 -10.93 -0.18 6.37
C SER A 92 -9.67 -0.04 5.53
N TRP A 93 -9.71 0.86 4.54
CA TRP A 93 -8.58 1.27 3.71
C TRP A 93 -7.67 2.31 4.36
N SER A 94 -7.86 2.61 5.66
CA SER A 94 -7.07 3.64 6.32
C SER A 94 -5.58 3.28 6.35
N SER A 95 -4.73 4.30 6.42
CA SER A 95 -3.32 4.14 6.77
C SER A 95 -3.06 4.35 8.27
N ILE A 96 -3.96 5.07 8.95
CA ILE A 96 -3.94 5.36 10.38
C ILE A 96 -5.20 4.75 10.99
N GLU A 97 -5.03 3.89 11.99
CA GLU A 97 -6.14 3.30 12.74
C GLU A 97 -6.86 4.35 13.60
N TYR A 98 -8.06 4.01 14.07
CA TYR A 98 -8.85 4.87 14.96
C TYR A 98 -8.08 5.37 16.19
N THR A 99 -7.20 4.52 16.74
CA THR A 99 -6.34 4.84 17.90
C THR A 99 -5.18 5.81 17.58
N GLY A 100 -5.05 6.26 16.33
CA GLY A 100 -3.91 7.04 15.85
C GLY A 100 -2.69 6.20 15.48
N ARG A 101 -2.76 4.87 15.65
CA ARG A 101 -1.67 3.96 15.32
C ARG A 101 -1.45 3.89 13.81
N TRP A 102 -0.20 4.02 13.38
CA TRP A 102 0.18 3.84 11.99
C TRP A 102 0.10 2.37 11.58
N LYS A 103 -0.63 2.08 10.49
CA LYS A 103 -0.54 0.81 9.77
C LYS A 103 0.71 0.80 8.90
N GLN A 104 1.07 -0.38 8.39
CA GLN A 104 2.18 -0.55 7.44
C GLN A 104 2.11 0.47 6.28
N LEU A 105 0.90 0.71 5.74
CA LEU A 105 0.69 1.66 4.66
C LEU A 105 1.22 3.07 4.98
N HIS A 106 1.09 3.57 6.20
CA HIS A 106 1.52 4.94 6.52
C HIS A 106 3.05 5.08 6.54
N TYR A 107 3.75 4.05 7.06
CA TYR A 107 5.22 3.98 6.97
C TYR A 107 5.68 3.90 5.52
N HIS A 108 4.97 3.15 4.68
CA HIS A 108 5.25 3.10 3.25
C HIS A 108 4.97 4.43 2.57
N ALA A 109 3.89 5.13 2.90
CA ALA A 109 3.54 6.43 2.36
C ALA A 109 4.64 7.47 2.61
N LYS A 110 5.22 7.49 3.81
CA LYS A 110 6.39 8.34 4.11
C LYS A 110 7.56 8.08 3.14
N ARG A 111 7.77 6.83 2.72
CA ARG A 111 8.85 6.44 1.80
C ARG A 111 8.50 6.76 0.35
N PHE A 112 7.35 6.30 -0.14
CA PHE A 112 6.95 6.49 -1.54
C PHE A 112 6.47 7.91 -1.86
N PHE A 113 6.28 8.79 -0.86
CA PHE A 113 6.11 10.24 -1.05
C PHE A 113 7.33 11.07 -0.65
N ALA A 114 8.47 10.43 -0.36
CA ALA A 114 9.71 11.16 -0.12
C ALA A 114 10.03 12.11 -1.30
N PRO A 115 10.60 13.31 -1.03
CA PRO A 115 10.89 14.29 -2.08
C PRO A 115 11.73 13.74 -3.23
N GLN A 116 12.62 12.78 -2.94
CA GLN A 116 13.41 12.04 -3.91
C GLN A 116 13.07 10.56 -3.77
N LEU A 117 12.80 9.91 -4.90
CA LEU A 117 12.43 8.50 -4.95
C LEU A 117 13.04 7.85 -6.19
N ALA A 118 13.79 6.77 -5.98
CA ALA A 118 14.20 5.87 -7.05
C ALA A 118 13.14 4.78 -7.23
N THR A 119 12.66 4.60 -8.45
CA THR A 119 11.68 3.56 -8.81
C THR A 119 12.25 2.68 -9.91
N PHE A 120 12.05 1.37 -9.77
CA PHE A 120 12.37 0.39 -10.81
C PHE A 120 11.05 -0.08 -11.39
N ILE A 121 10.87 0.10 -12.70
CA ILE A 121 9.66 -0.31 -13.41
C ILE A 121 10.09 -1.28 -14.49
N ASP A 122 9.51 -2.47 -14.45
CA ASP A 122 9.66 -3.45 -15.50
C ASP A 122 8.79 -3.00 -16.69
N ASP A 123 9.45 -2.58 -17.77
CA ASP A 123 8.80 -2.28 -19.03
C ASP A 123 9.02 -3.56 -19.84
N ASN A 124 8.02 -4.45 -19.95
CA ASN A 124 8.12 -5.78 -20.60
C ASN A 124 8.79 -5.80 -22.01
N ALA A 125 9.10 -4.63 -22.58
CA ALA A 125 9.84 -4.43 -23.82
C ALA A 125 11.36 -4.14 -23.67
N ARG A 126 11.88 -3.85 -22.47
CA ARG A 126 13.30 -3.55 -22.19
C ARG A 126 13.65 -3.94 -20.75
N SER A 127 14.79 -4.60 -20.56
CA SER A 127 15.41 -4.88 -19.25
C SER A 127 15.17 -3.74 -18.23
N ALA A 128 14.72 -4.09 -17.02
CA ALA A 128 14.29 -3.19 -15.93
C ALA A 128 14.82 -1.74 -16.03
N CYS A 129 13.90 -0.77 -16.20
CA CYS A 129 14.26 0.64 -16.34
C CYS A 129 14.26 1.33 -14.97
N MET A 130 15.41 1.85 -14.55
CA MET A 130 15.52 2.71 -13.37
C MET A 130 15.12 4.14 -13.72
N ARG A 131 14.05 4.65 -13.08
CA ARG A 131 13.63 6.04 -13.19
C ARG A 131 13.84 6.72 -11.83
N SER A 132 14.62 7.81 -11.81
CA SER A 132 14.70 8.70 -10.65
C SER A 132 13.58 9.74 -10.74
N THR A 133 12.77 9.82 -9.69
CA THR A 133 11.70 10.82 -9.57
C THR A 133 12.03 11.80 -8.47
N ILE A 134 11.98 13.09 -8.82
CA ILE A 134 12.16 14.19 -7.88
C ILE A 134 10.85 14.96 -7.88
N ASN A 135 10.26 15.14 -6.70
CA ASN A 135 9.15 16.07 -6.50
C ASN A 135 9.68 17.50 -6.67
N THR A 136 9.54 18.02 -7.89
CA THR A 136 10.09 19.32 -8.30
C THR A 136 9.33 20.52 -7.71
N THR A 137 8.31 20.31 -6.89
CA THR A 137 7.65 21.42 -6.15
C THR A 137 8.57 22.06 -5.12
N ALA A 138 9.59 21.36 -4.62
CA ALA A 138 10.57 21.91 -3.67
C ALA A 138 11.90 22.34 -4.31
N TYR A 139 12.22 21.89 -5.54
CA TYR A 139 13.50 22.15 -6.20
C TYR A 139 13.28 22.50 -7.68
N ARG A 140 13.16 23.79 -7.98
CA ARG A 140 13.45 24.35 -9.31
C ARG A 140 14.96 24.27 -9.52
N HIS A 141 15.52 23.15 -9.99
CA HIS A 141 16.74 23.13 -10.82
C HIS A 141 17.06 21.71 -11.32
N LYS A 142 17.07 21.57 -12.65
CA LYS A 142 17.68 20.48 -13.46
C LYS A 142 17.20 19.04 -13.20
N ALA A 143 16.10 18.65 -13.85
CA ALA A 143 15.89 17.24 -14.19
C ALA A 143 16.64 16.92 -15.49
N LYS A 144 17.79 16.24 -15.41
CA LYS A 144 18.40 15.57 -16.58
C LYS A 144 17.59 14.31 -16.86
N SER A 145 17.05 14.16 -18.07
CA SER A 145 16.38 12.93 -18.48
C SER A 145 17.37 11.77 -18.52
N CYS A 146 16.98 10.63 -17.93
CA CYS A 146 17.70 9.38 -18.10
C CYS A 146 17.56 8.97 -19.58
N ARG A 147 18.64 9.12 -20.37
CA ARG A 147 18.70 8.57 -21.73
C ARG A 147 19.01 7.09 -21.63
N SER A 148 18.26 6.27 -22.36
CA SER A 148 18.58 4.86 -22.57
C SER A 148 20.01 4.73 -23.09
N ALA A 149 20.82 3.88 -22.47
CA ALA A 149 22.08 3.43 -23.05
C ALA A 149 21.74 2.74 -24.39
N GLY A 150 22.10 3.38 -25.50
CA GLY A 150 22.04 2.75 -26.80
C GLY A 150 23.10 1.68 -26.87
N THR A 151 22.70 0.45 -27.21
CA THR A 151 23.60 -0.58 -27.70
C THR A 151 24.20 -0.11 -29.02
N ALA A 152 25.50 0.15 -29.01
CA ALA A 152 26.28 0.31 -30.22
C ALA A 152 26.47 -1.07 -30.86
N THR A 153 25.96 -1.22 -32.08
CA THR A 153 26.37 -2.21 -33.08
C THR A 153 26.42 -1.51 -34.42
#